data_AF-A0A1M6QH49-F1
#
_entry.id   AF-A0A1M6QH49-F1
#
_cell.length_a   1.000
_cell.length_b   1.000
_cell.length_c   1.000
_cell.angle_alpha   90.00
_cell.angle_beta   90.00
_cell.angle_gamma   90.00
#
_symmetry.space_group_name_H-M   'P 1'
#
loop_
_entity.id
_entity.type
_entity.pdbx_description
1 polymer ?
#
loop_
_entity_poly.entity_id
_entity_poly.type
_entity_poly.pdbx_seq_one_letter_code
_entity_poly.pdbx_strand_id
1 'polypeptide(L)'
;MLTIPSPAQPSSPDTALPPARRRKRAWVKERAFLLQNIVRGNLIHNTGGALHVMRLLTLHKMPAGLLAPGHPWVSGQMPDGQGAVWPRNVVFRTPVGTAWAEPSYAPDADEVLVGKVGKFLATMVGKSVPTPEIPHGTRRRMPHAINYLHGAVHYNGLTVLFNTFAEALEYLADTRFRKELRRMIRAERREVTLVFRERNYDPVEYAYFSAFVMSHLPWFANVNGAQRRVMWGNPSPYPAVNIINGSWVADTERLRHGDTTGIVRPPVAPGVYFQGEYGVPTRGVNRLEKTHAFLINNWVRRRGFRGGLYFVDRRKVEAERYQQYKATGGQNFVGNEVIQHPLRRRKKE
;
A
#
# COMPACT_ATOMS: atom_id res chain seq x y z
N MET A 1 -30.04 26.67 -50.27
CA MET A 1 -29.69 26.76 -48.83
C MET A 1 -30.36 25.60 -48.12
N LEU A 2 -29.59 24.57 -47.77
CA LEU A 2 -30.07 23.39 -47.03
C LEU A 2 -29.92 23.68 -45.53
N THR A 3 -31.04 23.77 -44.83
CA THR A 3 -31.12 23.92 -43.38
C THR A 3 -30.78 22.59 -42.70
N ILE A 4 -29.64 22.56 -42.00
CA ILE A 4 -29.23 21.42 -41.18
C ILE A 4 -30.08 21.43 -39.90
N PRO A 5 -30.82 20.35 -39.56
CA PRO A 5 -31.57 20.29 -38.32
C PRO A 5 -30.64 20.23 -37.11
N SER A 6 -30.94 21.05 -36.11
CA SER A 6 -30.22 21.13 -34.84
C SER A 6 -30.32 19.81 -34.06
N PRO A 7 -29.23 19.28 -33.48
CA PRO A 7 -29.29 18.04 -32.71
C PRO A 7 -30.16 18.23 -31.46
N ALA A 8 -31.13 17.33 -31.28
CA ALA A 8 -31.97 17.27 -30.10
C ALA A 8 -31.11 17.14 -28.83
N GLN A 9 -31.33 18.04 -27.87
CA GLN A 9 -30.71 17.93 -26.55
C GLN A 9 -31.16 16.63 -25.87
N PRO A 10 -30.25 15.82 -25.32
CA PRO A 10 -30.63 14.67 -24.53
C PRO A 10 -31.35 15.15 -23.27
N SER A 11 -32.62 14.76 -23.13
CA SER A 11 -33.41 14.95 -21.92
C SER A 11 -32.69 14.31 -20.74
N SER A 12 -32.22 15.12 -19.79
CA SER A 12 -31.66 14.65 -18.53
C SER A 12 -32.65 13.70 -17.85
N PRO A 13 -32.25 12.47 -17.50
CA PRO A 13 -33.14 11.57 -16.77
C PRO A 13 -33.42 12.17 -15.39
N ASP A 14 -34.67 12.55 -15.17
CA ASP A 14 -35.23 12.97 -13.89
C ASP A 14 -35.04 11.82 -12.88
N THR A 15 -33.88 11.81 -12.22
CA THR A 15 -33.54 10.82 -11.21
C THR A 15 -34.16 11.28 -9.91
N ALA A 16 -35.47 11.04 -9.79
CA ALA A 16 -36.23 11.28 -8.58
C ALA A 16 -35.46 10.72 -7.38
N LEU A 17 -35.07 11.63 -6.50
CA LEU A 17 -34.27 11.35 -5.33
C LEU A 17 -34.98 10.31 -4.44
N PRO A 18 -34.30 9.23 -4.00
CA PRO A 18 -34.97 8.17 -3.26
C PRO A 18 -35.52 8.67 -1.91
N PRO A 19 -36.64 8.09 -1.43
CA PRO A 19 -37.33 8.56 -0.22
C PRO A 19 -36.42 8.52 1.02
N ALA A 20 -36.62 9.47 1.95
CA ALA A 20 -35.74 9.73 3.10
C ALA A 20 -35.44 8.48 3.96
N ARG A 21 -36.41 7.58 4.14
CA ARG A 21 -36.21 6.30 4.87
C ARG A 21 -35.21 5.36 4.16
N ARG A 22 -35.22 5.31 2.82
CA ARG A 22 -34.24 4.52 2.04
C ARG A 22 -32.83 5.10 2.18
N ARG A 23 -32.69 6.43 2.22
CA ARG A 23 -31.41 7.12 2.46
C ARG A 23 -30.82 6.81 3.84
N LYS A 24 -31.64 6.88 4.90
CA LYS A 24 -31.18 6.55 6.27
C LYS A 24 -30.69 5.10 6.37
N ARG A 25 -31.44 4.15 5.80
CA ARG A 25 -31.04 2.73 5.78
C ARG A 25 -29.75 2.50 5.00
N ALA A 26 -29.60 3.12 3.83
CA ALA A 26 -28.38 3.02 3.03
C ALA A 26 -27.16 3.56 3.80
N TRP A 27 -27.32 4.70 4.46
CA TRP A 27 -26.27 5.30 5.27
C TRP A 27 -25.85 4.45 6.49
N VAL A 28 -26.82 3.85 7.19
CA VAL A 28 -26.51 2.93 8.31
C VAL A 28 -25.77 1.70 7.80
N LYS A 29 -26.23 1.10 6.68
CA LYS A 29 -25.58 -0.05 6.07
C LYS A 29 -24.14 0.26 5.63
N GLU A 30 -23.93 1.41 5.00
CA GLU A 30 -22.61 1.88 4.60
C GLU A 30 -21.68 2.01 5.81
N ARG A 31 -22.12 2.70 6.87
CA ARG A 31 -21.30 2.84 8.10
C ARG A 31 -20.98 1.51 8.76
N ALA A 32 -21.96 0.61 8.85
CA ALA A 32 -21.74 -0.72 9.39
C ALA A 32 -20.71 -1.50 8.54
N PHE A 33 -20.80 -1.42 7.22
CA PHE A 33 -19.83 -2.00 6.30
C PHE A 33 -18.42 -1.42 6.48
N LEU A 34 -18.29 -0.10 6.57
CA LEU A 34 -16.98 0.56 6.78
C LEU A 34 -16.36 0.13 8.12
N LEU A 35 -17.14 0.15 9.20
CA LEU A 35 -16.67 -0.28 10.52
C LEU A 35 -16.28 -1.76 10.53
N GLN A 36 -17.06 -2.62 9.89
CA GLN A 36 -16.74 -4.04 9.76
C GLN A 36 -15.39 -4.24 9.06
N ASN A 37 -15.14 -3.53 7.95
CA ASN A 37 -13.86 -3.64 7.26
C ASN A 37 -12.69 -3.10 8.08
N ILE A 38 -12.88 -1.99 8.80
CA ILE A 38 -11.86 -1.46 9.72
C ILE A 38 -11.49 -2.52 10.75
N VAL A 39 -12.48 -3.17 11.38
CA VAL A 39 -12.23 -4.25 12.36
C VAL A 39 -11.53 -5.44 11.68
N ARG A 40 -12.01 -5.89 10.52
CA ARG A 40 -11.40 -7.03 9.82
C ARG A 40 -9.97 -6.76 9.38
N GLY A 41 -9.70 -5.60 8.76
CA GLY A 41 -8.38 -5.23 8.27
C GLY A 41 -7.43 -4.90 9.41
N ASN A 42 -7.76 -3.89 10.21
CA ASN A 42 -6.81 -3.30 11.16
C ASN A 42 -6.71 -4.05 12.48
N LEU A 43 -7.76 -4.75 12.91
CA LEU A 43 -7.68 -5.59 14.11
C LEU A 43 -7.34 -7.03 13.72
N ILE A 44 -8.20 -7.70 12.95
CA ILE A 44 -8.06 -9.15 12.71
C ILE A 44 -6.86 -9.47 11.82
N HIS A 45 -6.81 -8.95 10.60
CA HIS A 45 -5.74 -9.26 9.64
C HIS A 45 -4.37 -8.74 10.11
N ASN A 46 -4.31 -7.52 10.62
CA ASN A 46 -3.06 -6.96 11.13
C ASN A 46 -2.53 -7.76 12.35
N THR A 47 -3.40 -8.12 13.30
CA THR A 47 -2.99 -8.92 14.47
C THR A 47 -2.56 -10.32 14.05
N GLY A 48 -3.31 -10.99 13.17
CA GLY A 48 -2.93 -12.30 12.64
C GLY A 48 -1.58 -12.26 11.92
N GLY A 49 -1.38 -11.28 11.03
CA GLY A 49 -0.09 -11.06 10.37
C GLY A 49 1.04 -10.79 11.36
N ALA A 50 0.79 -9.98 12.39
CA ALA A 50 1.76 -9.70 13.44
C ALA A 50 2.14 -10.95 14.24
N LEU A 51 1.17 -11.80 14.60
CA LEU A 51 1.43 -13.06 15.28
C LEU A 51 2.25 -14.02 14.41
N HIS A 52 1.98 -14.09 13.10
CA HIS A 52 2.80 -14.87 12.17
C HIS A 52 4.24 -14.36 12.09
N VAL A 53 4.43 -13.03 11.98
CA VAL A 53 5.77 -12.44 12.01
C VAL A 53 6.46 -12.77 13.33
N MET A 54 5.80 -12.58 14.48
CA MET A 54 6.38 -12.91 15.78
C MET A 54 6.77 -14.38 15.88
N ARG A 55 5.93 -15.30 15.40
CA ARG A 55 6.24 -16.73 15.33
C ARG A 55 7.51 -17.00 14.53
N LEU A 56 7.69 -16.35 13.38
CA LEU A 56 8.88 -16.48 12.52
C LEU A 56 10.13 -15.79 13.10
N LEU A 57 9.97 -14.94 14.11
CA LEU A 57 11.08 -14.30 14.83
C LEU A 57 11.52 -15.08 16.07
N THR A 58 10.60 -15.82 16.70
CA THR A 58 10.84 -16.48 18.00
C THR A 58 10.85 -18.00 17.91
N LEU A 59 9.74 -18.62 17.50
CA LEU A 59 9.53 -20.07 17.55
C LEU A 59 10.08 -20.79 16.30
N HIS A 60 9.77 -20.26 15.12
CA HIS A 60 10.15 -20.81 13.82
C HIS A 60 11.12 -19.88 13.12
N LYS A 61 12.23 -19.58 13.79
CA LYS A 61 13.20 -18.58 13.36
C LYS A 61 13.73 -18.87 11.96
N MET A 62 13.62 -17.91 11.04
CA MET A 62 14.20 -18.03 9.71
C MET A 62 15.68 -17.61 9.72
N PRO A 63 16.62 -18.47 9.29
CA PRO A 63 18.04 -18.14 9.22
C PRO A 63 18.38 -17.30 7.97
N ALA A 64 19.58 -16.72 7.94
CA ALA A 64 20.18 -16.21 6.71
C ALA A 64 20.44 -17.36 5.72
N GLY A 65 20.67 -17.05 4.45
CA GLY A 65 21.16 -18.03 3.47
C GLY A 65 20.12 -19.00 2.93
N LEU A 66 18.83 -18.73 3.13
CA LEU A 66 17.78 -19.54 2.50
C LEU A 66 17.68 -19.31 0.99
N LEU A 67 18.22 -18.18 0.50
CA LEU A 67 18.21 -17.80 -0.90
C LEU A 67 19.62 -17.42 -1.36
N ALA A 68 19.95 -17.77 -2.60
CA ALA A 68 21.18 -17.37 -3.27
C ALA A 68 21.09 -15.94 -3.85
N PRO A 69 22.23 -15.26 -4.13
CA PRO A 69 22.22 -13.91 -4.70
C PRO A 69 21.44 -13.77 -6.02
N GLY A 70 21.53 -14.80 -6.88
CA GLY A 70 20.82 -14.82 -8.17
C GLY A 70 19.33 -15.16 -8.08
N HIS A 71 18.82 -15.51 -6.89
CA HIS A 71 17.44 -15.94 -6.73
C HIS A 71 16.44 -14.84 -7.15
N PRO A 72 15.33 -15.17 -7.82
CA PRO A 72 14.37 -14.17 -8.31
C PRO A 72 13.86 -13.19 -7.25
N TRP A 73 13.56 -13.64 -6.03
CA TRP A 73 13.17 -12.74 -4.93
C TRP A 73 14.27 -11.74 -4.51
N VAL A 74 15.54 -12.03 -4.80
CA VAL A 74 16.70 -11.18 -4.48
C VAL A 74 17.02 -10.24 -5.63
N SER A 75 17.05 -10.76 -6.86
CA SER A 75 17.44 -10.02 -8.06
C SER A 75 16.30 -9.23 -8.69
N GLY A 76 15.06 -9.66 -8.45
CA GLY A 76 13.87 -9.17 -9.16
C GLY A 76 13.77 -9.63 -10.62
N GLN A 77 14.74 -10.42 -11.09
CA GLN A 77 14.75 -10.97 -12.44
C GLN A 77 13.91 -12.24 -12.48
N MET A 78 13.15 -12.41 -13.55
CA MET A 78 12.51 -13.68 -13.84
C MET A 78 13.54 -14.72 -14.27
N PRO A 79 13.24 -16.02 -14.12
CA PRO A 79 14.04 -17.08 -14.69
C PRO A 79 14.30 -16.87 -16.19
N ASP A 80 15.41 -17.44 -16.68
CA ASP A 80 15.78 -17.48 -18.11
C ASP A 80 15.95 -16.11 -18.77
N GLY A 81 16.28 -15.07 -17.99
CA GLY A 81 16.64 -13.75 -18.52
C GLY A 81 15.46 -12.96 -19.10
N GLN A 82 14.22 -13.30 -18.75
CA GLN A 82 13.01 -12.61 -19.26
C GLN A 82 12.82 -11.17 -18.76
N GLY A 83 13.81 -10.63 -18.04
CA GLY A 83 13.82 -9.30 -17.46
C GLY A 83 13.17 -9.21 -16.07
N ALA A 84 12.91 -7.99 -15.63
CA ALA A 84 12.33 -7.73 -14.32
C ALA A 84 10.84 -8.13 -14.25
N VAL A 85 10.43 -8.72 -13.13
CA VAL A 85 9.04 -9.17 -12.93
C VAL A 85 8.05 -8.01 -12.73
N TRP A 86 8.49 -6.91 -12.10
CA TRP A 86 7.56 -5.88 -11.59
C TRP A 86 6.72 -5.18 -12.66
N PRO A 87 7.27 -4.78 -13.82
CA PRO A 87 6.45 -4.22 -14.91
C PRO A 87 5.39 -5.19 -15.41
N ARG A 88 5.68 -6.49 -15.42
CA ARG A 88 4.74 -7.53 -15.86
C ARG A 88 3.67 -7.85 -14.83
N ASN A 89 3.88 -7.47 -13.57
CA ASN A 89 2.89 -7.61 -12.49
C ASN A 89 1.98 -6.38 -12.34
N VAL A 90 2.06 -5.40 -13.25
CA VAL A 90 1.09 -4.30 -13.29
C VAL A 90 -0.23 -4.82 -13.87
N VAL A 91 -1.25 -4.93 -13.02
CA VAL A 91 -2.57 -5.49 -13.38
C VAL A 91 -3.60 -4.43 -13.75
N PHE A 92 -3.35 -3.19 -13.35
CA PHE A 92 -4.18 -2.05 -13.69
C PHE A 92 -3.34 -0.77 -13.61
N ARG A 93 -3.61 0.18 -14.51
CA ARG A 93 -3.03 1.52 -14.47
C ARG A 93 -4.00 2.53 -15.08
N THR A 94 -4.09 3.70 -14.47
CA THR A 94 -4.73 4.85 -15.10
C THR A 94 -3.82 5.45 -16.19
N PRO A 95 -4.38 6.15 -17.20
CA PRO A 95 -3.58 6.91 -18.15
C PRO A 95 -2.61 7.86 -17.43
N VAL A 96 -1.42 8.07 -17.99
CA VAL A 96 -0.45 8.99 -17.39
C VAL A 96 -0.99 10.41 -17.47
N GLY A 97 -1.28 11.00 -16.32
CA GLY A 97 -1.64 12.41 -16.21
C GLY A 97 -0.46 13.24 -15.74
N THR A 98 -0.39 14.50 -16.18
CA THR A 98 0.66 15.46 -15.76
C THR A 98 0.10 16.71 -15.10
N ALA A 99 -1.22 16.83 -14.95
CA ALA A 99 -1.87 18.02 -14.37
C ALA A 99 -1.46 18.31 -12.90
N TRP A 100 -1.04 17.27 -12.17
CA TRP A 100 -0.53 17.35 -10.79
C TRP A 100 0.98 17.60 -10.73
N ALA A 101 1.68 17.47 -11.85
CA ALA A 101 3.12 17.66 -11.92
C ALA A 101 3.44 19.16 -11.99
N GLU A 102 4.33 19.62 -11.12
CA GLU A 102 4.93 20.96 -11.28
C GLU A 102 5.67 21.02 -12.63
N PRO A 103 5.81 22.20 -13.27
CA PRO A 103 6.45 22.32 -14.59
C PRO A 103 7.89 21.76 -14.66
N SER A 104 8.60 21.72 -13.53
CA SER A 104 9.95 21.18 -13.38
C SER A 104 9.99 19.67 -13.09
N TYR A 105 8.83 19.04 -12.87
CA TYR A 105 8.70 17.64 -12.51
C TYR A 105 8.13 16.83 -13.68
N ALA A 106 8.95 15.97 -14.28
CA ALA A 106 8.47 14.96 -15.21
C ALA A 106 8.20 13.65 -14.46
N PRO A 107 6.99 13.07 -14.53
CA PRO A 107 6.75 11.76 -13.95
C PRO A 107 7.62 10.70 -14.64
N ASP A 108 8.19 9.80 -13.84
CA ASP A 108 8.87 8.62 -14.36
C ASP A 108 7.89 7.76 -15.17
N ALA A 109 8.40 7.10 -16.22
CA ALA A 109 7.67 6.03 -16.89
C ALA A 109 7.30 4.91 -15.90
N ASP A 110 6.14 4.28 -16.11
CA ASP A 110 5.59 3.25 -15.21
C ASP A 110 6.61 2.14 -14.92
N GLU A 111 7.32 1.66 -15.94
CA GLU A 111 8.32 0.59 -15.86
C GLU A 111 9.51 0.99 -14.96
N VAL A 112 9.93 2.26 -15.04
CA VAL A 112 11.01 2.81 -14.21
C VAL A 112 10.52 2.96 -12.77
N LEU A 113 9.30 3.47 -12.58
CA LEU A 113 8.69 3.68 -11.28
C LEU A 113 8.53 2.35 -10.53
N VAL A 114 7.88 1.36 -11.12
CA VAL A 114 7.69 0.04 -10.50
C VAL A 114 9.02 -0.69 -10.34
N GLY A 115 9.97 -0.48 -11.25
CA GLY A 115 11.34 -0.96 -11.13
C GLY A 115 12.06 -0.38 -9.90
N LYS A 116 11.94 0.93 -9.63
CA LYS A 116 12.52 1.58 -8.45
C LYS A 116 11.91 1.03 -7.16
N VAL A 117 10.58 0.90 -7.10
CA VAL A 117 9.87 0.33 -5.94
C VAL A 117 10.28 -1.13 -5.72
N GLY A 118 10.26 -1.94 -6.79
CA GLY A 118 10.62 -3.35 -6.74
C GLY A 118 12.07 -3.60 -6.32
N LYS A 119 13.04 -2.90 -6.94
CA LYS A 119 14.47 -3.01 -6.60
C LYS A 119 14.74 -2.63 -5.14
N PHE A 120 14.10 -1.58 -4.63
CA PHE A 120 14.22 -1.19 -3.22
C PHE A 120 13.86 -2.34 -2.27
N LEU A 121 12.86 -3.15 -2.65
CA LEU A 121 12.35 -4.26 -1.84
C LEU A 121 13.18 -5.53 -2.05
N ALA A 122 13.66 -5.79 -3.26
CA ALA A 122 14.61 -6.86 -3.55
C ALA A 122 15.91 -6.70 -2.72
N THR A 123 16.40 -5.46 -2.59
CA THR A 123 17.54 -5.13 -1.72
C THR A 123 17.28 -5.48 -0.24
N MET A 124 16.03 -5.47 0.23
CA MET A 124 15.72 -5.92 1.60
C MET A 124 15.89 -7.44 1.73
N VAL A 125 15.43 -8.22 0.75
CA VAL A 125 15.64 -9.68 0.69
C VAL A 125 17.14 -10.01 0.62
N GLY A 126 17.88 -9.29 -0.22
CA GLY A 126 19.33 -9.44 -0.41
C GLY A 126 20.15 -9.29 0.88
N LYS A 127 19.67 -8.55 1.89
CA LYS A 127 20.32 -8.44 3.21
C LYS A 127 20.30 -9.74 4.03
N SER A 128 19.54 -10.74 3.59
CA SER A 128 19.54 -12.08 4.19
C SER A 128 20.39 -13.08 3.42
N VAL A 129 20.98 -12.67 2.29
CA VAL A 129 21.88 -13.50 1.49
C VAL A 129 23.31 -13.35 2.04
N PRO A 130 23.97 -14.45 2.43
CA PRO A 130 25.38 -14.46 2.83
C PRO A 130 26.29 -13.97 1.71
N THR A 131 27.39 -13.31 2.09
CA THR A 131 28.53 -13.09 1.20
C THR A 131 29.76 -13.78 1.79
N PRO A 132 30.81 -14.08 0.99
CA PRO A 132 32.03 -14.69 1.51
C PRO A 132 32.62 -13.93 2.71
N GLU A 133 32.52 -12.59 2.70
CA GLU A 133 33.02 -11.71 3.75
C GLU A 133 32.07 -11.63 4.96
N ILE A 134 30.78 -11.94 4.78
CA ILE A 134 29.75 -11.83 5.83
C ILE A 134 28.79 -13.04 5.76
N PRO A 135 29.11 -14.14 6.46
CA PRO A 135 28.35 -15.41 6.40
C PRO A 135 26.89 -15.31 6.86
N HIS A 136 26.53 -14.25 7.59
CA HIS A 136 25.16 -13.99 8.05
C HIS A 136 24.42 -12.93 7.22
N GLY A 137 24.99 -12.51 6.09
CA GLY A 137 24.51 -11.42 5.24
C GLY A 137 24.88 -10.03 5.78
N THR A 138 24.81 -9.02 4.90
CA THR A 138 25.21 -7.64 5.17
C THR A 138 24.48 -6.99 6.36
N ARG A 139 24.97 -5.83 6.83
CA ARG A 139 24.36 -5.10 7.96
C ARG A 139 22.87 -4.87 7.72
N ARG A 140 22.05 -5.61 8.45
CA ARG A 140 20.59 -5.60 8.31
C ARG A 140 19.94 -4.78 9.41
N ARG A 141 18.91 -4.05 9.02
CA ARG A 141 18.06 -3.24 9.90
C ARG A 141 16.86 -4.04 10.42
N MET A 142 16.48 -5.11 9.71
CA MET A 142 15.33 -5.95 10.00
C MET A 142 15.79 -7.41 10.14
N PRO A 143 15.09 -8.23 10.94
CA PRO A 143 15.31 -9.68 10.99
C PRO A 143 15.07 -10.37 9.64
N HIS A 144 15.68 -11.54 9.44
CA HIS A 144 15.61 -12.28 8.17
C HIS A 144 14.18 -12.64 7.76
N ALA A 145 13.32 -13.05 8.69
CA ALA A 145 11.91 -13.31 8.40
C ALA A 145 11.20 -12.09 7.77
N ILE A 146 11.52 -10.88 8.24
CA ILE A 146 10.95 -9.65 7.67
C ILE A 146 11.59 -9.31 6.33
N ASN A 147 12.88 -9.60 6.14
CA ASN A 147 13.49 -9.44 4.83
C ASN A 147 12.87 -10.39 3.79
N TYR A 148 12.66 -11.67 4.13
CA TYR A 148 12.13 -12.66 3.18
C TYR A 148 10.65 -12.43 2.82
N LEU A 149 9.82 -11.95 3.75
CA LEU A 149 8.42 -11.67 3.42
C LEU A 149 8.30 -10.62 2.29
N HIS A 150 9.27 -9.72 2.14
CA HIS A 150 9.29 -8.77 1.02
C HIS A 150 9.40 -9.46 -0.36
N GLY A 151 10.01 -10.64 -0.44
CA GLY A 151 10.01 -11.45 -1.67
C GLY A 151 8.59 -11.87 -2.04
N ALA A 152 7.88 -12.49 -1.09
CA ALA A 152 6.48 -12.88 -1.28
C ALA A 152 5.54 -11.69 -1.55
N VAL A 153 5.74 -10.56 -0.86
CA VAL A 153 4.86 -9.38 -1.01
C VAL A 153 5.13 -8.62 -2.30
N HIS A 154 6.36 -8.59 -2.83
CA HIS A 154 6.73 -7.67 -3.91
C HIS A 154 7.28 -8.31 -5.17
N TYR A 155 7.95 -9.46 -5.09
CA TYR A 155 8.26 -10.22 -6.30
C TYR A 155 6.99 -10.89 -6.84
N ASN A 156 6.28 -11.62 -5.97
CA ASN A 156 5.02 -12.27 -6.37
C ASN A 156 3.84 -11.29 -6.42
N GLY A 157 3.94 -10.15 -5.74
CA GLY A 157 2.86 -9.17 -5.60
C GLY A 157 2.45 -8.49 -6.91
N LEU A 158 1.22 -7.99 -6.91
CA LEU A 158 0.59 -7.31 -8.04
C LEU A 158 0.55 -5.80 -7.81
N THR A 159 0.71 -5.02 -8.87
CA THR A 159 0.78 -3.57 -8.79
C THR A 159 -0.42 -2.93 -9.48
N VAL A 160 -1.00 -1.94 -8.82
CA VAL A 160 -2.05 -1.06 -9.38
C VAL A 160 -1.50 0.36 -9.37
N LEU A 161 -1.50 1.03 -10.52
CA LEU A 161 -0.90 2.36 -10.69
C LEU A 161 -1.95 3.47 -10.82
N PHE A 162 -1.72 4.54 -10.07
CA PHE A 162 -2.52 5.76 -10.13
C PHE A 162 -1.61 6.98 -10.24
N ASN A 163 -2.16 8.08 -10.74
CA ASN A 163 -1.49 9.38 -10.75
C ASN A 163 -1.44 9.96 -9.32
N THR A 164 -2.61 10.15 -8.71
CA THR A 164 -2.79 10.84 -7.43
C THR A 164 -3.72 10.05 -6.50
N PHE A 165 -3.82 10.46 -5.23
CA PHE A 165 -4.78 9.85 -4.30
C PHE A 165 -6.23 10.18 -4.67
N ALA A 166 -6.50 11.41 -5.12
CA ALA A 166 -7.82 11.83 -5.56
C ALA A 166 -8.35 10.94 -6.70
N GLU A 167 -7.51 10.68 -7.72
CA GLU A 167 -7.87 9.77 -8.81
C GLU A 167 -8.13 8.35 -8.28
N ALA A 168 -7.25 7.81 -7.44
CA ALA A 168 -7.43 6.47 -6.88
C ALA A 168 -8.72 6.34 -6.05
N LEU A 169 -9.20 7.42 -5.40
CA LEU A 169 -10.49 7.43 -4.72
C LEU A 169 -11.66 7.21 -5.68
N GLU A 170 -11.61 7.72 -6.91
CA GLU A 170 -12.69 7.56 -7.90
C GLU A 170 -12.85 6.09 -8.31
N TYR A 171 -11.73 5.41 -8.57
CA TYR A 171 -11.71 3.99 -8.90
C TYR A 171 -12.07 3.13 -7.69
N LEU A 172 -11.46 3.39 -6.54
CA LEU A 172 -11.74 2.62 -5.34
C LEU A 172 -13.11 2.94 -4.75
N ALA A 173 -13.77 4.05 -5.08
CA ALA A 173 -15.18 4.30 -4.75
C ALA A 173 -16.14 3.47 -5.60
N ASP A 174 -15.74 3.08 -6.81
CA ASP A 174 -16.52 2.20 -7.68
C ASP A 174 -16.59 0.77 -7.11
N THR A 175 -17.82 0.32 -6.80
CA THR A 175 -18.05 -1.03 -6.30
C THR A 175 -17.65 -2.12 -7.29
N ARG A 176 -17.70 -1.86 -8.60
CA ARG A 176 -17.29 -2.79 -9.66
C ARG A 176 -15.79 -3.01 -9.60
N PHE A 177 -15.01 -1.93 -9.51
CA PHE A 177 -13.56 -1.99 -9.35
C PHE A 177 -13.16 -2.71 -8.06
N ARG A 178 -13.80 -2.39 -6.92
CA ARG A 178 -13.53 -3.10 -5.65
C ARG A 178 -13.91 -4.58 -5.68
N LYS A 179 -14.95 -4.96 -6.42
CA LYS A 179 -15.31 -6.38 -6.60
C LYS A 179 -14.24 -7.09 -7.42
N GLU A 180 -13.77 -6.46 -8.49
CA GLU A 180 -12.73 -7.00 -9.37
C GLU A 180 -11.39 -7.15 -8.64
N LEU A 181 -10.96 -6.13 -7.91
CA LEU A 181 -9.77 -6.18 -7.06
C LEU A 181 -9.85 -7.34 -6.05
N ARG A 182 -11.02 -7.55 -5.43
CA ARG A 182 -11.23 -8.66 -4.49
C ARG A 182 -11.24 -10.03 -5.19
N ARG A 183 -11.81 -10.11 -6.40
CA ARG A 183 -11.80 -11.32 -7.23
C ARG A 183 -10.36 -11.73 -7.55
N MET A 184 -9.57 -10.79 -8.05
CA MET A 184 -8.16 -11.00 -8.36
C MET A 184 -7.36 -11.43 -7.13
N ILE A 185 -7.46 -10.71 -6.01
CA ILE A 185 -6.73 -11.07 -4.78
C ILE A 185 -7.06 -12.50 -4.33
N ARG A 186 -8.32 -12.92 -4.42
CA ARG A 186 -8.73 -14.28 -4.01
C ARG A 186 -8.27 -15.35 -4.98
N ALA A 187 -8.36 -15.09 -6.28
CA ALA A 187 -7.96 -16.04 -7.32
C ALA A 187 -6.44 -16.20 -7.34
N GLU A 188 -5.71 -15.09 -7.37
CA GLU A 188 -4.26 -15.10 -7.44
C GLU A 188 -3.61 -15.43 -6.10
N ARG A 189 -4.25 -15.13 -4.96
CA ARG A 189 -3.64 -15.26 -3.62
C ARG A 189 -2.26 -14.56 -3.60
N ARG A 190 -2.24 -13.31 -4.06
CA ARG A 190 -1.06 -12.44 -4.10
C ARG A 190 -1.36 -11.16 -3.34
N GLU A 191 -0.34 -10.57 -2.74
CA GLU A 191 -0.47 -9.24 -2.16
C GLU A 191 -0.58 -8.19 -3.26
N VAL A 192 -1.21 -7.05 -2.96
CA VAL A 192 -1.40 -5.96 -3.93
C VAL A 192 -0.79 -4.69 -3.39
N THR A 193 -0.03 -4.00 -4.22
CA THR A 193 0.49 -2.67 -3.91
C THR A 193 -0.15 -1.64 -4.83
N LEU A 194 -0.81 -0.66 -4.24
CA LEU A 194 -1.19 0.58 -4.93
C LEU A 194 0.04 1.48 -4.97
N VAL A 195 0.45 1.97 -6.13
CA VAL A 195 1.59 2.89 -6.25
C VAL A 195 1.18 4.15 -7.00
N PHE A 196 1.71 5.29 -6.56
CA PHE A 196 1.34 6.61 -7.05
C PHE A 196 2.48 7.25 -7.83
N ARG A 197 2.18 7.85 -8.98
CA ARG A 197 3.15 8.59 -9.79
C ARG A 197 3.53 9.91 -9.13
N GLU A 198 2.58 10.56 -8.46
CA GLU A 198 2.82 11.78 -7.68
C GLU A 198 3.71 11.49 -6.46
N ARG A 199 5.00 11.80 -6.60
CA ARG A 199 5.99 11.57 -5.55
C ARG A 199 5.92 12.62 -4.44
N ASN A 200 5.55 13.85 -4.78
CA ASN A 200 5.41 14.97 -3.86
C ASN A 200 3.95 15.05 -3.44
N TYR A 201 3.62 14.57 -2.25
CA TYR A 201 2.25 14.48 -1.79
C TYR A 201 2.04 15.17 -0.43
N ASP A 202 0.80 15.54 -0.14
CA ASP A 202 0.37 15.96 1.18
C ASP A 202 0.23 14.74 2.11
N PRO A 203 1.00 14.64 3.22
CA PRO A 203 0.91 13.53 4.17
C PRO A 203 -0.48 13.36 4.81
N VAL A 204 -1.23 14.45 4.99
CA VAL A 204 -2.60 14.43 5.55
C VAL A 204 -3.59 13.88 4.53
N GLU A 205 -3.48 14.29 3.26
CA GLU A 205 -4.28 13.71 2.19
C GLU A 205 -4.00 12.21 2.06
N TYR A 206 -2.73 11.82 2.07
CA TYR A 206 -2.35 10.42 2.02
C TYR A 206 -2.91 9.64 3.22
N ALA A 207 -2.92 10.25 4.40
CA ALA A 207 -3.50 9.63 5.58
C ALA A 207 -5.02 9.40 5.44
N TYR A 208 -5.73 10.37 4.86
CA TYR A 208 -7.16 10.24 4.57
C TYR A 208 -7.43 9.16 3.52
N PHE A 209 -6.68 9.15 2.42
CA PHE A 209 -6.77 8.12 1.39
C PHE A 209 -6.54 6.71 1.98
N SER A 210 -5.50 6.58 2.79
CA SER A 210 -5.15 5.32 3.44
C SER A 210 -6.26 4.80 4.35
N ALA A 211 -6.87 5.68 5.16
CA ALA A 211 -8.00 5.30 6.01
C ALA A 211 -9.24 4.94 5.20
N PHE A 212 -9.45 5.59 4.04
CA PHE A 212 -10.46 5.18 3.06
C PHE A 212 -10.19 3.74 2.60
N VAL A 213 -8.98 3.43 2.11
CA VAL A 213 -8.64 2.06 1.66
C VAL A 213 -8.95 1.02 2.75
N MET A 214 -8.54 1.25 3.99
CA MET A 214 -8.77 0.35 5.13
C MET A 214 -10.25 0.19 5.51
N SER A 215 -11.10 1.13 5.13
CA SER A 215 -12.54 1.07 5.40
C SER A 215 -13.34 0.44 4.25
N HIS A 216 -12.77 0.41 3.04
CA HIS A 216 -13.44 -0.13 1.85
C HIS A 216 -12.95 -1.53 1.45
N LEU A 217 -11.78 -1.94 1.94
CA LEU A 217 -11.21 -3.28 1.75
C LEU A 217 -11.12 -4.03 3.08
N PRO A 218 -11.38 -5.35 3.11
CA PRO A 218 -11.42 -6.12 4.35
C PRO A 218 -10.03 -6.56 4.86
N TRP A 219 -8.96 -5.96 4.35
CA TRP A 219 -7.57 -6.35 4.61
C TRP A 219 -6.79 -5.21 5.24
N PHE A 220 -5.68 -5.56 5.90
CA PHE A 220 -4.76 -4.56 6.41
C PHE A 220 -4.09 -3.82 5.24
N ALA A 221 -3.77 -2.55 5.42
CA ALA A 221 -3.08 -1.74 4.42
C ALA A 221 -1.82 -1.10 5.02
N ASN A 222 -0.63 -1.51 4.59
CA ASN A 222 0.60 -0.87 5.00
C ASN A 222 0.96 0.29 4.06
N VAL A 223 0.90 1.51 4.60
CA VAL A 223 1.11 2.74 3.85
C VAL A 223 2.58 3.11 3.91
N ASN A 224 3.23 3.33 2.79
CA ASN A 224 4.64 3.74 2.72
C ASN A 224 4.72 5.06 1.95
N GLY A 225 5.55 5.98 2.42
CA GLY A 225 5.65 7.32 1.88
C GLY A 225 6.97 7.56 1.17
N ALA A 226 6.93 8.33 0.07
CA ALA A 226 8.14 8.93 -0.47
C ALA A 226 8.56 10.12 0.41
N GLN A 227 9.82 10.14 0.85
CA GLN A 227 10.46 11.22 1.63
C GLN A 227 9.86 11.50 3.02
N ARG A 228 8.54 11.74 3.11
CA ARG A 228 7.76 11.96 4.32
C ARG A 228 7.15 10.66 4.84
N ARG A 229 6.87 10.61 6.15
CA ARG A 229 6.18 9.49 6.77
C ARG A 229 4.70 9.77 6.90
N VAL A 230 3.91 8.70 6.77
CA VAL A 230 2.46 8.73 6.97
C VAL A 230 2.09 7.54 7.84
N MET A 231 1.39 7.82 8.94
CA MET A 231 0.99 6.82 9.94
C MET A 231 2.16 5.90 10.35
N TRP A 232 1.99 4.57 10.28
CA TRP A 232 3.02 3.60 10.65
C TRP A 232 4.02 3.32 9.52
N GLY A 233 3.94 4.06 8.42
CA GLY A 233 4.65 3.77 7.19
C GLY A 233 6.15 3.93 7.22
N ASN A 234 6.80 3.15 6.36
CA ASN A 234 8.24 3.23 6.11
C ASN A 234 8.54 4.10 4.87
N PRO A 235 9.77 4.62 4.76
CA PRO A 235 10.22 5.26 3.53
C PRO A 235 10.16 4.28 2.34
N SER A 236 9.73 4.79 1.20
CA SER A 236 9.67 4.11 -0.10
C SER A 236 10.11 5.07 -1.20
N PRO A 237 10.58 4.60 -2.37
CA PRO A 237 10.89 5.50 -3.49
C PRO A 237 9.69 6.34 -3.95
N TYR A 238 8.50 5.74 -3.93
CA TYR A 238 7.20 6.33 -4.28
C TYR A 238 6.18 6.08 -3.17
N PRO A 239 5.12 6.89 -3.06
CA PRO A 239 4.00 6.58 -2.18
C PRO A 239 3.39 5.25 -2.62
N ALA A 240 3.16 4.36 -1.66
CA ALA A 240 2.64 3.04 -1.93
C ALA A 240 1.80 2.49 -0.78
N VAL A 241 0.62 1.95 -1.08
CA VAL A 241 -0.25 1.26 -0.12
C VAL A 241 -0.24 -0.23 -0.41
N ASN A 242 0.37 -1.01 0.47
CA ASN A 242 0.39 -2.47 0.37
C ASN A 242 -0.86 -3.03 1.05
N ILE A 243 -1.79 -3.56 0.28
CA ILE A 243 -2.93 -4.31 0.75
C ILE A 243 -2.42 -5.71 1.12
N ILE A 244 -2.37 -5.99 2.43
CA ILE A 244 -1.83 -7.23 3.00
C ILE A 244 -2.98 -8.16 3.37
N ASN A 245 -3.26 -9.12 2.51
CA ASN A 245 -4.28 -10.15 2.69
C ASN A 245 -3.78 -11.41 3.42
N GLY A 246 -2.46 -11.60 3.53
CA GLY A 246 -1.84 -12.70 4.28
C GLY A 246 -1.35 -13.86 3.41
N SER A 247 -1.46 -13.76 2.09
CA SER A 247 -0.95 -14.78 1.16
C SER A 247 0.58 -14.94 1.27
N TRP A 248 1.30 -13.91 1.70
CA TRP A 248 2.74 -13.97 1.95
C TRP A 248 3.16 -15.07 2.94
N VAL A 249 2.27 -15.47 3.86
CA VAL A 249 2.56 -16.47 4.90
C VAL A 249 2.90 -17.81 4.27
N ALA A 250 2.10 -18.25 3.29
CA ALA A 250 2.29 -19.56 2.67
C ALA A 250 3.63 -19.65 1.93
N ASP A 251 3.97 -18.63 1.13
CA ASP A 251 5.23 -18.57 0.40
C ASP A 251 6.44 -18.49 1.35
N THR A 252 6.31 -17.74 2.45
CA THR A 252 7.39 -17.60 3.45
C THR A 252 7.62 -18.90 4.24
N GLU A 253 6.55 -19.63 4.57
CA GLU A 253 6.66 -20.95 5.21
C GLU A 253 7.26 -21.99 4.28
N ARG A 254 6.88 -22.01 2.99
CA ARG A 254 7.51 -22.87 1.98
C ARG A 254 9.00 -22.60 1.88
N LEU A 255 9.40 -21.33 1.82
CA LEU A 255 10.82 -20.95 1.87
C LEU A 255 11.52 -21.47 3.14
N ARG A 256 10.89 -21.32 4.31
CA ARG A 256 11.44 -21.83 5.58
C ARG A 256 11.68 -23.35 5.54
N HIS A 257 10.87 -24.07 4.78
CA HIS A 257 10.98 -25.50 4.55
C HIS A 257 11.89 -25.89 3.37
N GLY A 258 12.62 -24.94 2.78
CA GLY A 258 13.62 -25.20 1.74
C GLY A 258 13.08 -25.15 0.30
N ASP A 259 11.80 -24.85 0.11
CA ASP A 259 11.22 -24.68 -1.23
C ASP A 259 11.58 -23.29 -1.77
N THR A 260 12.65 -23.22 -2.54
CA THR A 260 13.15 -21.98 -3.16
C THR A 260 12.61 -21.76 -4.56
N THR A 261 12.29 -22.81 -5.31
CA THR A 261 11.82 -22.69 -6.70
C THR A 261 10.32 -22.49 -6.77
N GLY A 262 9.54 -23.23 -5.98
CA GLY A 262 8.09 -23.22 -6.04
C GLY A 262 7.43 -21.97 -5.45
N ILE A 263 8.20 -21.16 -4.70
CA ILE A 263 7.77 -19.86 -4.17
C ILE A 263 7.90 -18.73 -5.19
N VAL A 264 8.59 -18.96 -6.32
CA VAL A 264 8.72 -17.99 -7.41
C VAL A 264 7.51 -18.12 -8.31
N ARG A 265 6.66 -17.09 -8.36
CA ARG A 265 5.43 -17.11 -9.14
C ARG A 265 5.60 -16.37 -10.46
N PRO A 266 5.07 -16.90 -11.58
CA PRO A 266 5.13 -16.21 -12.86
C PRO A 266 4.28 -14.93 -12.82
N PRO A 267 4.47 -13.99 -13.76
CA PRO A 267 3.55 -12.88 -13.90
C PRO A 267 2.12 -13.32 -14.17
N VAL A 268 1.16 -12.50 -13.75
CA VAL A 268 -0.24 -12.70 -14.13
C VAL A 268 -0.41 -12.38 -15.61
N ALA A 269 -1.19 -13.20 -16.31
CA ALA A 269 -1.44 -12.98 -17.73
C ALA A 269 -2.13 -11.62 -17.95
N PRO A 270 -1.71 -10.84 -18.96
CA PRO A 270 -2.36 -9.59 -19.30
C PRO A 270 -3.81 -9.84 -19.73
N GLY A 271 -4.68 -8.85 -19.52
CA GLY A 271 -6.07 -8.94 -19.99
C GLY A 271 -7.03 -9.78 -19.11
N VAL A 272 -6.58 -10.36 -18.01
CA VAL A 272 -7.43 -11.25 -17.18
C VAL A 272 -8.30 -10.48 -16.17
N TYR A 273 -7.79 -9.34 -15.70
CA TYR A 273 -8.44 -8.52 -14.67
C TYR A 273 -8.66 -7.11 -15.17
N PHE A 274 -9.67 -6.45 -14.61
CA PHE A 274 -9.95 -5.04 -14.89
C PHE A 274 -10.22 -4.72 -16.36
N GLN A 275 -10.99 -5.56 -17.06
CA GLN A 275 -11.36 -5.35 -18.47
C GLN A 275 -12.55 -4.40 -18.69
N GLY A 276 -13.19 -3.94 -17.61
CA GLY A 276 -14.32 -3.01 -17.70
C GLY A 276 -13.90 -1.54 -17.62
N GLU A 277 -14.85 -0.66 -17.88
CA GLU A 277 -14.73 0.76 -17.53
C GLU A 277 -15.01 0.95 -16.03
N TYR A 278 -14.05 1.56 -15.35
CA TYR A 278 -14.12 1.82 -13.92
C TYR A 278 -13.89 3.29 -13.62
N GLY A 279 -14.25 3.68 -12.39
CA GLY A 279 -14.16 5.05 -11.94
C GLY A 279 -15.56 5.63 -11.84
N VAL A 280 -15.82 6.29 -10.72
CA VAL A 280 -17.04 7.05 -10.48
C VAL A 280 -16.69 8.35 -9.77
N PRO A 281 -17.43 9.44 -9.99
CA PRO A 281 -17.25 10.66 -9.22
C PRO A 281 -17.32 10.36 -7.71
N THR A 282 -16.27 10.76 -6.98
CA THR A 282 -16.18 10.56 -5.54
C THR A 282 -16.56 11.84 -4.79
N ARG A 283 -17.18 11.69 -3.62
CA ARG A 283 -17.38 12.82 -2.67
C ARG A 283 -16.13 13.08 -1.82
N GLY A 284 -15.03 12.38 -2.12
CA GLY A 284 -13.83 12.35 -1.31
C GLY A 284 -14.03 11.59 0.00
N VAL A 285 -13.07 11.78 0.91
CA VAL A 285 -13.00 11.06 2.18
C VAL A 285 -14.03 11.61 3.19
N ASN A 286 -14.84 10.73 3.76
CA ASN A 286 -15.92 11.08 4.69
C ASN A 286 -15.43 11.29 6.13
N ARG A 287 -16.30 11.76 7.02
CA ARG A 287 -15.95 12.05 8.44
C ARG A 287 -15.50 10.84 9.24
N LEU A 288 -16.01 9.64 8.93
CA LEU A 288 -15.62 8.41 9.62
C LEU A 288 -14.18 8.03 9.24
N GLU A 289 -13.86 8.08 7.95
CA GLU A 289 -12.52 7.83 7.42
C GLU A 289 -11.51 8.88 7.92
N LYS A 290 -11.88 10.17 7.96
CA LYS A 290 -11.04 11.21 8.57
C LYS A 290 -10.81 10.97 10.06
N THR A 291 -11.83 10.55 10.79
CA THR A 291 -11.70 10.17 12.21
C THR A 291 -10.77 8.97 12.37
N HIS A 292 -10.90 7.98 11.50
CA HIS A 292 -10.04 6.80 11.49
C HIS A 292 -8.57 7.17 11.24
N ALA A 293 -8.29 8.00 10.22
CA ALA A 293 -6.96 8.53 9.95
C ALA A 293 -6.40 9.31 11.15
N PHE A 294 -7.20 10.18 11.76
CA PHE A 294 -6.83 10.93 12.96
C PHE A 294 -6.45 10.02 14.13
N LEU A 295 -7.25 8.99 14.42
CA LEU A 295 -7.02 8.08 15.54
C LEU A 295 -5.72 7.29 15.33
N ILE A 296 -5.55 6.69 14.15
CA ILE A 296 -4.32 5.99 13.80
C ILE A 296 -3.12 6.91 13.90
N ASN A 297 -3.19 8.08 13.27
CA ASN A 297 -2.06 8.98 13.19
C ASN A 297 -1.62 9.45 14.57
N ASN A 298 -2.55 9.82 15.44
CA ASN A 298 -2.23 10.20 16.82
C ASN A 298 -1.68 9.04 17.63
N TRP A 299 -2.22 7.85 17.45
CA TRP A 299 -1.70 6.67 18.12
C TRP A 299 -0.24 6.37 17.73
N VAL A 300 0.10 6.48 16.43
CA VAL A 300 1.49 6.33 15.99
C VAL A 300 2.37 7.48 16.50
N ARG A 301 1.90 8.73 16.45
CA ARG A 301 2.64 9.90 16.94
C ARG A 301 2.96 9.79 18.43
N ARG A 302 2.03 9.29 19.25
CA ARG A 302 2.24 9.06 20.70
C ARG A 302 3.34 8.05 21.00
N ARG A 303 3.69 7.17 20.05
CA ARG A 303 4.83 6.24 20.17
C ARG A 303 6.18 6.91 19.93
N GLY A 304 6.21 8.18 19.54
CA GLY A 304 7.43 8.97 19.33
C GLY A 304 8.38 8.29 18.35
N PHE A 305 9.67 8.22 18.71
CA PHE A 305 10.71 7.65 17.86
C PHE A 305 10.51 6.17 17.49
N ARG A 306 9.80 5.39 18.33
CA ARG A 306 9.46 3.99 18.00
C ARG A 306 8.52 3.92 16.78
N GLY A 307 7.66 4.93 16.60
CA GLY A 307 6.76 5.05 15.46
C GLY A 307 5.87 3.81 15.25
N GLY A 308 5.74 3.38 14.00
CA GLY A 308 4.91 2.26 13.55
C GLY A 308 5.57 0.88 13.57
N LEU A 309 6.84 0.76 13.97
CA LEU A 309 7.52 -0.54 13.96
C LEU A 309 7.11 -1.37 15.18
N TYR A 310 6.38 -2.46 14.93
CA TYR A 310 5.97 -3.41 15.98
C TYR A 310 7.05 -4.42 16.33
N PHE A 311 7.83 -4.86 15.34
CA PHE A 311 8.72 -6.03 15.48
C PHE A 311 10.19 -5.68 15.65
N VAL A 312 10.52 -4.39 15.56
CA VAL A 312 11.91 -3.93 15.52
C VAL A 312 12.05 -2.70 16.39
N ASP A 313 13.02 -2.73 17.31
CA ASP A 313 13.35 -1.57 18.11
C ASP A 313 14.09 -0.55 17.24
N ARG A 314 13.35 0.44 16.74
CA ARG A 314 13.87 1.47 15.86
C ARG A 314 15.05 2.23 16.45
N ARG A 315 15.14 2.32 17.77
CA ARG A 315 16.26 2.96 18.48
C ARG A 315 17.59 2.25 18.23
N LYS A 316 17.54 0.92 18.05
CA LYS A 316 18.71 0.09 17.73
C LYS A 316 19.08 0.18 16.25
N VAL A 317 18.08 0.36 15.40
CA VAL A 317 18.23 0.36 13.94
C VAL A 317 18.65 1.71 13.38
N GLU A 318 18.14 2.79 13.96
CA GLU A 318 18.42 4.17 13.58
C GLU A 318 19.06 4.91 14.76
N ALA A 319 20.11 4.33 15.35
CA ALA A 319 20.73 4.84 16.58
C ALA A 319 21.15 6.31 16.47
N GLU A 320 21.78 6.72 15.36
CA GLU A 320 22.16 8.11 15.12
C GLU A 320 20.97 9.07 15.11
N ARG A 321 19.90 8.72 14.37
CA ARG A 321 18.66 9.51 14.36
C ARG A 321 17.97 9.52 15.72
N TYR A 322 18.13 8.46 16.51
CA TYR A 322 17.61 8.42 17.89
C TYR A 322 18.38 9.37 18.80
N GLN A 323 19.70 9.46 18.65
CA GLN A 323 20.50 10.45 19.38
C GLN A 323 20.10 11.87 18.99
N GLN A 324 19.91 12.14 17.69
CA GLN A 324 19.39 13.44 17.21
C GLN A 324 18.00 13.74 17.77
N TYR A 325 17.10 12.75 17.81
CA TYR A 325 15.78 12.88 18.42
C TYR A 325 15.89 13.26 19.90
N LYS A 326 16.75 12.59 20.67
CA LYS A 326 16.96 12.90 22.09
C LYS A 326 17.56 14.29 22.29
N ALA A 327 18.58 14.65 21.51
CA ALA A 327 19.26 15.93 21.59
C ALA A 327 18.34 17.12 21.31
N THR A 328 17.34 16.94 20.45
CA THR A 328 16.41 17.99 20.04
C THR A 328 15.08 17.95 20.81
N GLY A 329 14.93 17.05 21.79
CA GLY A 329 13.64 16.81 22.45
C GLY A 329 12.52 16.41 21.47
N GLY A 330 12.88 15.88 20.29
CA GLY A 330 11.96 15.57 19.20
C GLY A 330 11.56 16.75 18.30
N GLN A 331 12.06 17.97 18.53
CA GLN A 331 11.70 19.17 17.75
C GLN A 331 12.10 19.06 16.27
N ASN A 332 13.24 18.42 15.97
CA ASN A 332 13.73 18.24 14.58
C ASN A 332 13.36 16.89 13.98
N PHE A 333 12.49 16.12 14.66
CA PHE A 333 12.07 14.83 14.14
C PHE A 333 10.91 15.01 13.16
N VAL A 334 11.18 14.74 11.88
CA VAL A 334 10.14 14.61 10.85
C VAL A 334 9.34 13.33 11.12
N GLY A 335 8.41 13.44 12.07
CA GLY A 335 7.42 12.45 12.40
C GLY A 335 6.22 12.51 11.45
N ASN A 336 5.08 12.00 11.89
CA ASN A 336 3.85 12.20 11.13
C ASN A 336 3.28 13.60 11.40
N GLU A 337 2.76 14.20 10.35
CA GLU A 337 2.02 15.46 10.39
C GLU A 337 0.85 15.42 11.38
N VAL A 338 0.50 16.57 11.96
CA VAL A 338 -0.64 16.67 12.87
C VAL A 338 -1.93 16.70 12.04
N ILE A 339 -2.76 15.68 12.20
CA ILE A 339 -4.11 15.68 11.64
C ILE A 339 -5.04 16.36 12.64
N GLN A 340 -5.78 17.37 12.20
CA GLN A 340 -6.77 18.05 13.04
C GLN A 340 -7.92 17.10 13.39
N HIS A 341 -8.44 17.20 14.62
CA HIS A 341 -9.57 16.37 15.06
C HIS A 341 -10.82 16.71 14.24
N PRO A 342 -11.36 15.79 13.42
CA PRO A 342 -12.42 16.11 12.45
C PRO A 342 -13.77 16.44 13.10
N LEU A 343 -13.96 16.10 14.39
CA LEU A 343 -15.16 16.46 15.15
C LEU A 343 -15.01 17.77 15.96
N ARG A 344 -13.82 18.37 16.04
CA ARG A 344 -13.64 19.62 16.77
C ARG A 344 -14.20 20.74 15.89
N ARG A 345 -15.24 21.44 16.35
CA ARG A 345 -15.73 22.64 15.65
C ARG A 345 -14.57 23.62 15.54
N ARG A 346 -14.27 24.11 14.34
CA ARG A 346 -13.40 25.27 14.17
C ARG A 346 -14.00 26.38 15.03
N LYS A 347 -13.23 26.92 15.98
CA LYS A 347 -13.60 28.21 16.57
C LYS A 347 -13.67 29.16 15.38
N LYS A 348 -14.81 29.83 15.20
CA LYS A 348 -14.88 30.94 14.26
C LYS A 348 -13.87 31.96 14.78
N GLU A 349 -12.81 32.19 14.02
CA GLU A 349 -11.94 33.35 14.19
C GLU A 349 -12.68 34.59 13.71
#